data_AF-A0AAW2Q3M2-F1
#
_entry.id   AF-A0AAW2Q3M2-F1
#
_cell.length_a   1.000
_cell.length_b   1.000
_cell.length_c   1.000
_cell.angle_alpha   90.00
_cell.angle_beta   90.00
_cell.angle_gamma   90.00
#
_symmetry.space_group_name_H-M   'P 1'
#
loop_
_entity.id
_entity.type
_entity.pdbx_description
1 polymer ?
#
loop_
_entity_poly.entity_id
_entity_poly.type
_entity_poly.pdbx_seq_one_letter_code
_entity_poly.pdbx_strand_id
1 'polypeptide(L)'
;MHSSPPGCLSDHLPGIVSILDLPASEPKSFRFFNMWADHQDFMAIVENGWNLNVDGTTQFRLCRKLKALKGHLKAFNNLHFSHILVRAKDADLALQDAQLQLEFDPENAAIQDSVGELRKKTVFLAEA
;
A
#
# COMPACT_ATOMS: atom_id res chain seq x y z
N MET A 1 31.37 -11.74 40.47
CA MET A 1 30.77 -12.85 39.71
C MET A 1 29.31 -12.86 40.10
N HIS A 2 28.33 -12.39 39.33
CA HIS A 2 28.09 -12.54 37.90
C HIS A 2 27.38 -11.27 37.42
N SER A 3 28.08 -10.45 36.64
CA SER A 3 27.50 -9.32 35.92
C SER A 3 27.11 -9.85 34.55
N SER A 4 25.83 -9.84 34.22
CA SER A 4 25.37 -9.99 32.83
C SER A 4 25.10 -8.58 32.27
N PRO A 5 25.83 -8.14 31.23
CA PRO A 5 25.36 -7.08 30.33
C PRO A 5 25.04 -7.70 28.96
N PRO A 6 24.65 -6.91 27.95
CA PRO A 6 23.43 -6.14 27.82
C PRO A 6 22.65 -6.68 26.60
N GLY A 7 21.49 -7.30 26.83
CA GLY A 7 20.63 -7.81 25.75
C GLY A 7 19.32 -7.04 25.75
N CYS A 8 19.34 -5.80 25.27
CA CYS A 8 18.11 -5.08 24.98
C CYS A 8 17.47 -5.72 23.74
N LEU A 9 16.86 -6.89 23.91
CA LEU A 9 15.94 -7.47 22.94
C LEU A 9 14.59 -6.80 23.13
N SER A 10 14.57 -5.48 22.96
CA SER A 10 13.32 -4.83 22.65
C SER A 10 13.20 -4.89 21.14
N ASP A 11 12.80 -6.06 20.64
CA ASP A 11 12.13 -6.18 19.35
C ASP A 11 10.77 -5.51 19.49
N HIS A 12 10.80 -4.18 19.65
CA HIS A 12 9.67 -3.32 19.48
C HIS A 12 9.34 -3.34 18.00
N LEU A 13 8.69 -4.42 17.55
CA LEU A 13 7.83 -4.39 16.38
C LEU A 13 6.92 -3.18 16.58
N PRO A 14 6.96 -2.17 15.69
CA PRO A 14 6.04 -1.05 15.80
C PRO A 14 4.63 -1.62 15.59
N GLY A 15 3.92 -1.87 16.69
CA GLY A 15 2.52 -2.20 16.68
C GLY A 15 1.77 -0.98 16.18
N ILE A 16 1.19 -1.06 14.99
CA ILE A 16 0.27 -0.03 14.51
C ILE A 16 -1.04 -0.24 15.26
N VAL A 17 -1.25 0.52 16.32
CA VAL A 17 -2.50 0.52 17.09
C VAL A 17 -3.46 1.51 16.44
N SER A 18 -4.51 1.00 15.79
CA SER A 18 -5.64 1.84 15.34
C SER A 18 -6.62 2.01 16.48
N ILE A 19 -6.65 3.20 17.09
CA ILE A 19 -7.44 3.49 18.30
C ILE A 19 -8.91 3.81 17.95
N LEU A 20 -9.25 3.86 16.66
CA LEU A 20 -10.56 4.26 16.16
C LEU A 20 -11.01 3.30 15.05
N ASP A 21 -12.02 2.49 15.34
CA ASP A 21 -12.83 1.76 14.35
C ASP A 21 -13.76 2.74 13.62
N LEU A 22 -13.18 3.73 12.94
CA LEU A 22 -13.93 4.54 11.99
C LEU A 22 -14.23 3.65 10.77
N PRO A 23 -15.44 3.68 10.21
CA PRO A 23 -15.75 2.93 9.00
C PRO A 23 -14.69 3.27 7.95
N ALA A 24 -13.95 2.25 7.51
CA ALA A 24 -12.82 2.35 6.60
C ALA A 24 -13.28 2.83 5.21
N SER A 25 -13.62 4.11 5.13
CA SER A 25 -14.00 4.80 3.90
C SER A 25 -13.45 6.22 3.91
N GLU A 26 -12.28 6.42 4.52
CA GLU A 26 -11.48 7.56 4.11
C GLU A 26 -11.11 7.38 2.63
N PRO A 27 -11.26 8.42 1.80
CA PRO A 27 -10.82 8.36 0.42
C PRO A 27 -9.32 8.10 0.41
N LYS A 28 -8.92 6.87 0.08
CA LYS A 28 -7.50 6.54 -0.06
C LYS A 28 -6.85 7.53 -1.03
N SER A 29 -5.72 8.08 -0.61
CA SER A 29 -4.90 8.94 -1.46
C SER A 29 -4.57 8.21 -2.75
N PHE A 30 -4.42 8.96 -3.84
CA PHE A 30 -4.01 8.36 -5.10
C PHE A 30 -2.54 7.94 -4.98
N ARG A 31 -2.27 6.66 -5.17
CA ARG A 31 -0.92 6.10 -5.19
C ARG A 31 -0.53 5.83 -6.64
N PHE A 32 0.66 6.31 -7.01
CA PHE A 32 1.33 5.93 -8.25
C PHE A 32 2.14 4.66 -7.99
N PHE A 33 2.08 3.70 -8.91
CA PHE A 33 2.85 2.46 -8.84
C PHE A 33 3.91 2.47 -9.92
N ASN A 34 5.14 2.15 -9.55
CA ASN A 34 6.28 2.27 -10.46
C ASN A 34 6.13 1.35 -11.68
N MET A 35 5.56 0.15 -11.51
CA MET A 35 5.29 -0.76 -12.62
C MET A 35 4.42 -0.15 -13.73
N TRP A 36 3.63 0.90 -13.44
CA TRP A 36 2.84 1.55 -14.47
C TRP A 36 3.74 2.21 -15.50
N ALA A 37 4.85 2.83 -15.08
CA ALA A 37 5.77 3.52 -15.97
C ALA A 37 6.44 2.58 -17.00
N ASP A 38 6.62 1.31 -16.63
CA ASP A 38 7.25 0.30 -17.49
C ASP A 38 6.27 -0.34 -18.48
N HIS A 39 4.97 -0.10 -18.34
CA HIS A 39 3.96 -0.67 -19.22
C HIS A 39 3.82 0.13 -20.53
N GLN A 40 3.84 -0.56 -21.67
CA GLN A 40 3.82 0.07 -23.00
C GLN A 40 2.69 1.09 -23.22
N ASP A 41 1.50 0.82 -22.67
CA ASP A 41 0.31 1.67 -22.88
C ASP A 41 0.25 2.88 -21.93
N PHE A 42 1.14 2.96 -20.93
CA PHE A 42 1.06 3.98 -19.89
C PHE A 42 1.14 5.41 -20.45
N MET A 43 2.13 5.67 -21.31
CA MET A 43 2.31 7.00 -21.90
C MET A 43 1.11 7.41 -22.75
N ALA A 44 0.55 6.49 -23.54
CA ALA A 44 -0.64 6.77 -24.35
C ALA A 44 -1.85 7.17 -23.47
N ILE A 45 -2.02 6.52 -22.31
CA ILE A 45 -3.09 6.84 -21.35
C ILE A 45 -2.88 8.22 -20.74
N VAL A 46 -1.64 8.55 -20.37
CA VAL A 46 -1.28 9.86 -19.82
C VAL A 46 -1.54 10.95 -20.85
N GLU A 47 -1.08 10.78 -22.09
CA GLU A 47 -1.29 11.75 -23.18
C GLU A 47 -2.76 11.99 -23.46
N ASN A 48 -3.58 10.93 -23.55
CA ASN A 48 -5.01 11.04 -23.77
C ASN A 48 -5.71 11.80 -22.62
N GLY A 49 -5.32 11.51 -21.38
CA GLY A 49 -5.82 12.23 -20.20
C GLY A 49 -5.38 13.71 -20.15
N TRP A 50 -4.16 14.00 -20.61
CA TRP A 50 -3.57 15.33 -20.53
C TRP A 50 -4.02 16.24 -21.67
N ASN A 51 -4.31 15.69 -22.85
CA ASN A 51 -4.71 16.44 -24.04
C ASN A 51 -6.22 16.70 -24.12
N LEU A 52 -6.98 16.34 -23.08
CA LEU A 52 -8.39 16.74 -22.95
C LEU A 52 -8.56 18.25 -23.09
N ASN A 53 -9.39 18.66 -24.04
CA ASN A 53 -9.81 20.05 -24.16
C ASN A 53 -10.78 20.38 -23.02
N VAL A 54 -10.40 21.34 -22.18
CA VAL A 54 -11.19 21.78 -21.03
C VAL A 54 -11.24 23.30 -21.07
N ASP A 55 -12.46 23.85 -21.04
CA ASP A 55 -12.66 25.29 -20.97
C ASP A 55 -12.59 25.80 -19.52
N GLY A 56 -12.20 27.06 -19.36
CA GLY A 56 -12.13 27.75 -18.07
C GLY A 56 -10.73 28.23 -17.70
N THR A 57 -10.57 28.63 -16.44
CA THR A 57 -9.29 29.16 -15.93
C THR A 57 -8.19 28.09 -15.96
N THR A 58 -6.93 28.52 -15.98
CA THR A 58 -5.79 27.59 -15.99
C THR A 58 -5.81 26.61 -14.80
N GLN A 59 -6.17 27.08 -13.60
CA GLN A 59 -6.32 26.22 -12.44
C GLN A 59 -7.45 25.20 -12.61
N PHE A 60 -8.61 25.62 -13.13
CA PHE A 60 -9.72 24.72 -13.39
C PHE A 60 -9.35 23.63 -14.41
N ARG A 61 -8.69 24.02 -15.51
CA ARG A 61 -8.21 23.10 -16.54
C ARG A 61 -7.25 22.05 -15.96
N LEU A 62 -6.29 22.47 -15.14
CA LEU A 62 -5.36 21.57 -14.45
C LEU A 62 -6.11 20.57 -13.56
N CYS A 63 -6.99 21.04 -12.68
CA CYS A 63 -7.76 20.18 -11.78
C CYS A 63 -8.61 19.15 -12.54
N ARG A 64 -9.23 19.55 -13.65
CA ARG A 64 -10.06 18.66 -14.47
C ARG A 64 -9.21 17.61 -15.20
N LYS A 65 -8.07 17.98 -15.76
CA LYS A 65 -7.12 17.05 -16.40
C LYS A 65 -6.60 16.02 -15.39
N LEU A 66 -6.18 16.46 -14.21
CA LEU A 66 -5.74 15.55 -13.13
C LEU A 66 -6.86 14.60 -12.69
N LYS A 67 -8.10 15.10 -12.57
CA LYS A 67 -9.25 14.27 -12.21
C LYS A 67 -9.56 13.21 -13.28
N ALA A 68 -9.49 13.57 -14.56
CA ALA A 68 -9.69 12.65 -15.67
C ALA A 68 -8.57 11.59 -15.72
N LEU A 69 -7.32 12.03 -15.63
CA LEU A 69 -6.15 11.15 -15.61
C LEU A 69 -6.21 10.16 -14.45
N LYS A 70 -6.61 10.61 -13.25
CA LYS A 70 -6.85 9.72 -12.09
C LYS A 70 -7.87 8.63 -12.41
N GLY A 71 -8.92 8.93 -13.17
CA GLY A 71 -9.91 7.95 -13.62
C GLY A 71 -9.31 6.92 -14.59
N HIS A 72 -8.60 7.38 -15.61
CA HIS A 72 -7.94 6.51 -16.59
C HIS A 72 -6.90 5.59 -15.93
N LEU A 73 -6.06 6.13 -15.04
CA LEU A 73 -5.04 5.36 -14.33
C LEU A 73 -5.66 4.31 -13.39
N LYS A 74 -6.80 4.61 -12.76
CA LYS A 74 -7.54 3.59 -11.98
C LYS A 74 -8.06 2.46 -12.86
N ALA A 75 -8.62 2.78 -14.03
CA ALA A 75 -9.13 1.78 -14.95
C ALA A 75 -8.00 0.90 -15.50
N PHE A 76 -6.89 1.52 -15.90
CA PHE A 76 -5.66 0.88 -16.31
C PHE A 76 -5.12 -0.08 -15.24
N ASN A 77 -5.04 0.40 -14.00
CA ASN A 77 -4.58 -0.41 -12.88
C ASN A 77 -5.46 -1.64 -12.63
N ASN A 78 -6.80 -1.48 -12.72
CA ASN A 78 -7.71 -2.62 -12.58
C ASN A 78 -7.58 -3.61 -13.75
N LEU A 79 -7.35 -3.12 -14.97
CA LEU A 79 -7.25 -3.96 -16.16
C LEU A 79 -5.97 -4.81 -16.16
N HIS A 80 -4.82 -4.20 -15.85
CA HIS A 80 -3.51 -4.87 -15.99
C HIS A 80 -2.94 -5.41 -14.68
N PHE A 81 -3.33 -4.85 -13.54
CA PHE A 81 -2.66 -5.11 -12.26
C PHE A 81 -3.61 -5.51 -11.12
N SER A 82 -4.88 -5.81 -11.42
CA SER A 82 -5.86 -6.24 -10.41
C SER A 82 -5.41 -7.45 -9.60
N HIS A 83 -4.76 -8.43 -10.21
CA HIS A 83 -4.24 -9.61 -9.51
C HIS A 83 -3.16 -9.25 -8.48
N ILE A 84 -2.33 -8.24 -8.77
CA ILE A 84 -1.31 -7.75 -7.82
C ILE A 84 -1.99 -7.07 -6.63
N LEU A 85 -3.02 -6.25 -6.88
CA LEU A 85 -3.81 -5.61 -5.81
C LEU A 85 -4.49 -6.63 -4.90
N VAL A 86 -5.04 -7.70 -5.47
CA VAL A 86 -5.66 -8.78 -4.69
C VAL A 86 -4.61 -9.44 -3.80
N ARG A 87 -3.46 -9.81 -4.38
CA ARG A 87 -2.36 -10.41 -3.60
C ARG A 87 -1.81 -9.49 -2.52
N ALA A 88 -1.69 -8.20 -2.80
CA ALA A 88 -1.25 -7.20 -1.82
C ALA A 88 -2.25 -7.11 -0.66
N LYS A 89 -3.55 -7.05 -0.97
CA LYS A 89 -4.62 -7.04 0.04
C LYS A 89 -4.64 -8.32 0.87
N ASP A 90 -4.47 -9.48 0.24
CA ASP A 90 -4.45 -10.76 0.95
C ASP A 90 -3.21 -10.86 1.86
N ALA A 91 -2.06 -10.35 1.42
CA ALA A 91 -0.85 -10.27 2.24
C ALA A 91 -1.04 -9.34 3.44
N ASP A 92 -1.68 -8.18 3.25
CA ASP A 92 -1.99 -7.24 4.34
C ASP A 92 -2.94 -7.84 5.37
N LEU A 93 -3.98 -8.55 4.93
CA LEU A 93 -4.91 -9.24 5.83
C LEU A 93 -4.21 -10.35 6.62
N ALA A 94 -3.35 -11.14 5.97
CA ALA A 94 -2.57 -12.17 6.63
C ALA A 94 -1.59 -11.57 7.66
N LEU A 95 -0.96 -10.43 7.34
CA LEU A 95 -0.09 -9.72 8.27
C LEU A 95 -0.87 -9.22 9.50
N GLN A 96 -2.06 -8.65 9.30
CA GLN A 96 -2.92 -8.22 10.40
C GLN A 96 -3.34 -9.39 11.29
N ASP A 97 -3.72 -10.52 10.71
CA ASP A 97 -4.09 -11.73 11.47
C ASP A 97 -2.90 -12.25 12.29
N ALA A 98 -1.71 -12.36 11.69
CA ALA A 98 -0.50 -12.79 12.39
C ALA A 98 -0.10 -11.82 13.52
N GLN A 99 -0.29 -10.51 13.31
CA GLN A 99 -0.06 -9.49 14.35
C GLN A 99 -1.04 -9.64 15.52
N LEU A 100 -2.33 -9.87 15.25
CA LEU A 100 -3.33 -10.14 16.29
C LEU A 100 -2.97 -11.40 17.07
N GLN A 101 -2.56 -12.48 16.41
CA GLN A 101 -2.14 -13.71 17.10
C GLN A 101 -0.95 -13.45 18.04
N LEU A 102 0.00 -12.59 17.65
CA LEU A 102 1.13 -12.19 18.48
C LEU A 102 0.71 -11.36 19.70
N GLU A 103 -0.37 -10.58 19.62
CA GLU A 103 -0.91 -9.87 20.78
C GLU A 103 -1.41 -10.83 21.88
N PHE A 104 -1.89 -12.01 21.48
CA PHE A 104 -2.36 -13.04 22.42
C PHE A 104 -1.26 -14.01 22.89
N ASP A 105 -0.19 -14.20 22.11
CA ASP A 105 0.94 -15.08 22.42
C ASP A 105 2.29 -14.45 21.99
N PRO A 106 2.82 -13.50 22.79
CA PRO A 106 3.94 -12.66 22.39
C PRO A 106 5.31 -13.36 22.34
N GLU A 107 5.48 -14.50 23.02
CA GLU A 107 6.76 -15.25 23.04
C GLU A 107 6.83 -16.33 21.95
N ASN A 108 5.82 -16.41 21.08
CA ASN A 108 5.77 -17.42 20.03
C ASN A 108 6.70 -17.07 18.85
N ALA A 109 7.92 -17.60 18.88
CA ALA A 109 8.94 -17.37 17.86
C ALA A 109 8.47 -17.69 16.42
N ALA A 110 7.61 -18.70 16.25
CA ALA A 110 7.09 -19.06 14.93
C ALA A 110 6.15 -17.98 14.35
N ILE A 111 5.37 -17.32 15.22
CA ILE A 111 4.49 -16.21 14.83
C ILE A 111 5.32 -14.96 14.53
N GLN A 112 6.37 -14.69 15.31
CA GLN A 112 7.30 -13.57 15.06
C GLN A 112 7.99 -13.68 13.69
N ASP A 113 8.51 -14.87 13.35
CA ASP A 113 9.12 -15.14 12.06
C ASP A 113 8.11 -14.94 10.90
N SER A 114 6.89 -15.45 11.08
CA SER A 114 5.81 -15.30 10.11
C SER A 114 5.44 -13.83 9.86
N VAL A 115 5.32 -13.02 10.92
CA VAL A 115 5.08 -11.56 10.81
C VAL A 115 6.19 -10.88 10.04
N GLY A 116 7.46 -11.24 10.29
CA GLY A 116 8.61 -10.72 9.57
C GLY A 116 8.54 -10.99 8.06
N GLU A 117 8.23 -12.22 7.66
CA GLU A 117 8.10 -12.60 6.25
C GLU A 117 6.88 -11.97 5.57
N LEU A 118 5.73 -11.95 6.25
CA LEU A 118 4.51 -11.29 5.74
C LEU A 118 4.73 -9.79 5.55
N ARG A 119 5.47 -9.14 6.44
CA ARG A 119 5.82 -7.72 6.31
C ARG A 119 6.68 -7.46 5.07
N LYS A 120 7.71 -8.28 4.83
CA LYS A 120 8.54 -8.18 3.60
C LYS A 120 7.69 -8.37 2.35
N LYS A 121 6.79 -9.36 2.36
CA LYS A 121 5.88 -9.66 1.25
C LYS A 121 4.91 -8.52 0.96
N THR A 122 4.31 -7.93 2.00
CA THR A 122 3.45 -6.75 1.88
C THR A 122 4.19 -5.57 1.27
N VAL A 123 5.40 -5.26 1.76
CA VAL A 123 6.20 -4.14 1.23
C VAL A 123 6.52 -4.36 -0.24
N PHE A 124 6.98 -5.55 -0.61
CA PHE A 124 7.26 -5.89 -2.01
C PHE A 124 6.04 -5.71 -2.92
N LEU A 125 4.87 -6.20 -2.50
CA LEU A 125 3.63 -6.09 -3.29
C LEU A 125 3.06 -4.66 -3.31
N ALA A 126 3.42 -3.82 -2.33
CA ALA A 126 3.03 -2.42 -2.29
C ALA A 126 3.95 -1.51 -3.12
N GLU A 127 5.18 -1.94 -3.38
CA GLU A 127 6.19 -1.24 -4.18
C GLU A 127 6.28 -1.70 -5.63
N ALA A 128 5.85 -2.94 -5.90
CA ALA A 128 5.54 -3.40 -7.25
C ALA A 128 4.57 -2.40 -7.87
#